data_AF-A0A7S3U5F6-F1
#
_entry.id   AF-A0A7S3U5F6-F1
#
_cell.length_a   1.000
_cell.length_b   1.000
_cell.length_c   1.000
_cell.angle_alpha   90.00
_cell.angle_beta   90.00
_cell.angle_gamma   90.00
#
_symmetry.space_group_name_H-M   'P 1'
#
loop_
_entity.id
_entity.type
_entity.pdbx_description
1 polymer ?
#
loop_
_entity_poly.entity_id
_entity_poly.type
_entity_poly.pdbx_seq_one_letter_code
_entity_poly.pdbx_strand_id
1 'polypeptide(L)'
;QYMIEGLYSKRKDNFAAHPAIQPQLDLVESDDQITHEVSLDDQLELEESLDYFTFDPDFEENEKAYVQLRREMLGESESESGSEGDDESDEEEGEEEGGTGLAG
;
A
#
# COMPACT_ATOMS: atom_id res chain seq x y z
N GLN A 1 41.24 -6.32 6.35
CA GLN A 1 42.00 -5.35 5.51
C GLN A 1 41.25 -5.01 4.22
N TYR A 2 40.80 -6.00 3.44
CA TYR A 2 40.08 -5.78 2.17
C TYR A 2 38.75 -5.00 2.27
N MET A 3 37.97 -5.15 3.35
CA MET A 3 36.68 -4.45 3.47
C MET A 3 36.82 -2.92 3.57
N ILE A 4 37.79 -2.45 4.37
CA ILE A 4 38.03 -1.00 4.57
C ILE A 4 38.62 -0.40 3.29
N GLU A 5 39.55 -1.08 2.63
CA GLU A 5 40.12 -0.64 1.35
C GLU A 5 39.05 -0.58 0.25
N GLY A 6 38.15 -1.57 0.19
CA GLY A 6 37.01 -1.57 -0.72
C GLY A 6 36.05 -0.40 -0.48
N LEU A 7 35.70 -0.11 0.78
CA LEU A 7 34.90 1.07 1.14
C LEU A 7 35.59 2.38 0.73
N TYR A 8 36.91 2.46 0.93
CA TYR A 8 37.67 3.65 0.58
C TYR A 8 37.71 3.90 -0.93
N SER A 9 37.83 2.85 -1.75
CA SER A 9 37.68 2.97 -3.21
C SER A 9 36.29 3.47 -3.61
N LYS A 10 35.21 2.90 -3.06
CA LYS A 10 33.83 3.36 -3.33
C LYS A 10 33.63 4.84 -3.01
N ARG A 11 34.18 5.30 -1.87
CA ARG A 11 34.13 6.70 -1.46
C ARG A 11 34.92 7.60 -2.42
N LYS A 12 36.11 7.18 -2.85
CA LYS A 12 36.93 7.92 -3.83
C LYS A 12 36.20 8.12 -5.16
N ASP A 13 35.43 7.11 -5.56
CA ASP A 13 34.61 7.16 -6.77
C ASP A 13 33.27 7.89 -6.55
N ASN A 14 33.10 8.57 -5.41
CA ASN A 14 31.88 9.31 -5.02
C ASN A 14 30.61 8.46 -5.14
N PHE A 15 30.69 7.15 -4.85
CA PHE A 15 29.56 6.24 -4.93
C PHE A 15 28.87 6.20 -6.31
N ALA A 16 29.58 6.46 -7.41
CA ALA A 16 28.99 6.56 -8.74
C ALA A 16 28.16 5.33 -9.19
N ALA A 17 28.49 4.13 -8.70
CA ALA A 17 27.75 2.89 -8.94
C ALA A 17 26.63 2.60 -7.91
N HIS A 18 26.41 3.50 -6.96
CA HIS A 18 25.50 3.37 -5.83
C HIS A 18 24.72 4.69 -5.62
N PRO A 19 23.86 5.09 -6.58
CA PRO A 19 23.02 6.28 -6.43
C PRO A 19 22.12 6.15 -5.19
N ALA A 20 21.84 7.27 -4.52
CA ALA A 20 21.03 7.30 -3.31
C ALA A 20 19.58 6.83 -3.57
N ILE A 21 19.00 7.26 -4.69
CA ILE A 21 17.67 6.87 -5.16
C ILE A 21 17.80 6.52 -6.65
N GLN A 22 17.20 5.41 -7.07
CA GLN A 22 17.15 5.07 -8.49
C GLN A 22 16.10 5.96 -9.18
N PRO A 23 16.31 6.43 -10.43
CA PRO A 23 15.41 7.40 -11.05
C PRO A 23 13.93 6.98 -11.12
N GLN A 24 13.66 5.68 -11.29
CA GLN A 24 12.30 5.15 -11.32
C GLN A 24 11.62 5.05 -9.94
N LEU A 25 12.36 5.30 -8.86
CA LEU A 25 11.87 5.29 -7.48
C LEU A 25 11.74 6.71 -6.90
N ASP A 26 12.10 7.74 -7.66
CA ASP A 26 11.93 9.15 -7.27
C ASP A 26 10.51 9.61 -7.60
N LEU A 27 9.55 9.20 -6.75
CA LEU A 27 8.11 9.34 -7.00
C LEU A 27 7.43 10.40 -6.13
N VAL A 28 8.07 10.84 -5.04
CA VAL A 28 7.46 11.70 -4.02
C VAL A 28 8.21 13.01 -3.96
N GLU A 29 7.48 14.12 -4.06
CA GLU A 29 8.06 15.47 -3.97
C GLU A 29 8.71 15.70 -2.60
N SER A 30 9.81 16.47 -2.56
CA SER A 30 10.58 16.64 -1.32
C SER A 30 9.78 17.29 -0.17
N ASP A 31 8.82 18.15 -0.50
CA ASP A 31 7.97 18.83 0.49
C ASP A 31 6.87 17.91 1.06
N ASP A 32 6.56 16.80 0.37
CA ASP A 32 5.55 15.80 0.79
C ASP A 32 6.17 14.61 1.54
N GLN A 33 7.51 14.55 1.64
CA GLN A 33 8.20 13.46 2.33
C GLN A 33 8.17 13.63 3.86
N ILE A 34 7.77 12.58 4.56
CA ILE A 34 7.83 12.53 6.03
C ILE A 34 9.00 11.63 6.44
N THR A 35 10.00 12.22 7.10
CA THR A 35 11.15 11.47 7.64
C THR A 35 10.90 11.09 9.10
N HIS A 36 10.77 9.81 9.37
CA HIS A 36 10.68 9.28 10.73
C HIS A 36 12.07 9.11 11.35
N GLU A 37 12.28 9.63 12.56
CA GLU A 37 13.51 9.44 13.33
C GLU A 37 13.34 8.27 14.31
N VAL A 38 14.11 7.19 14.11
CA VAL A 38 14.06 5.97 14.94
C VAL A 38 15.47 5.56 15.35
N SER A 39 15.68 5.26 16.62
CA SER A 39 16.95 4.78 17.18
C SER A 39 17.03 3.25 17.17
N LEU A 40 18.26 2.72 17.17
CA LEU A 40 18.51 1.27 17.30
C LEU A 40 18.18 0.72 18.69
N ASP A 41 18.16 1.59 19.70
CA ASP A 41 17.87 1.22 21.09
C ASP A 41 16.37 1.35 21.43
N ASP A 42 15.55 1.83 20.49
CA ASP A 42 14.12 2.03 20.72
C ASP A 42 13.39 0.69 20.82
N GLN A 43 12.44 0.61 21.75
CA GLN A 43 11.48 -0.48 21.81
C GLN A 43 10.26 -0.08 20.98
N LEU A 44 10.10 -0.72 19.82
CA LEU A 44 9.00 -0.47 18.89
C LEU A 44 7.84 -1.41 19.19
N GLU A 45 6.62 -0.87 19.14
CA GLU A 45 5.40 -1.65 19.13
C GLU A 45 5.18 -2.18 17.71
N LEU A 46 5.09 -3.50 17.57
CA LEU A 46 4.99 -4.16 16.26
C LEU A 46 3.56 -4.19 15.71
N GLU A 47 2.56 -3.87 16.55
CA GLU A 47 1.13 -3.87 16.17
C GLU A 47 0.70 -5.17 15.47
N GLU A 48 1.21 -6.33 15.92
CA GLU A 48 0.98 -7.66 15.29
C GLU A 48 -0.52 -8.02 15.16
N SER A 49 -1.40 -7.36 15.94
CA SER A 49 -2.84 -7.52 15.82
C SER A 49 -3.41 -7.10 14.46
N LEU A 50 -2.71 -6.22 13.73
CA LEU A 50 -3.14 -5.75 12.42
C LEU A 50 -2.89 -6.78 11.30
N ASP A 51 -2.08 -7.81 11.55
CA ASP A 51 -1.73 -8.83 10.56
C ASP A 51 -2.80 -9.92 10.38
N TYR A 52 -3.81 -9.97 11.25
CA TYR A 52 -4.89 -10.95 11.17
C TYR A 52 -6.27 -10.29 11.23
N PHE A 53 -7.24 -10.92 10.58
CA PHE A 53 -8.62 -10.43 10.59
C PHE A 53 -9.23 -10.50 11.98
N THR A 54 -9.72 -9.36 12.44
CA THR A 54 -10.49 -9.22 13.67
C THR A 54 -11.84 -8.58 13.38
N PHE A 55 -12.86 -8.94 14.15
CA PHE A 55 -14.14 -8.25 14.07
C PHE A 55 -13.99 -6.80 14.53
N ASP A 56 -14.36 -5.88 13.65
CA ASP A 56 -14.40 -4.45 13.93
C ASP A 56 -15.86 -4.01 14.16
N PRO A 57 -16.25 -3.61 15.38
CA PRO A 57 -17.60 -3.12 15.64
C PRO A 57 -17.92 -1.81 14.91
N ASP A 58 -16.90 -1.04 14.51
CA ASP A 58 -17.01 0.26 13.87
C ASP A 58 -16.69 0.18 12.36
N PHE A 59 -16.70 -1.04 11.78
CA PHE A 59 -16.33 -1.31 10.39
C PHE A 59 -16.99 -0.36 9.38
N GLU A 60 -18.31 -0.15 9.49
CA GLU A 60 -19.03 0.72 8.54
C GLU A 60 -18.57 2.19 8.58
N GLU A 61 -18.13 2.67 9.74
CA GLU A 61 -17.61 4.04 9.88
C GLU A 61 -16.18 4.13 9.35
N ASN A 62 -15.33 3.15 9.71
CA ASN A 62 -13.94 3.06 9.27
C ASN A 62 -13.83 2.92 7.74
N GLU A 63 -14.69 2.13 7.12
CA GLU A 63 -14.73 1.96 5.66
C GLU A 63 -15.11 3.27 4.95
N LYS A 64 -16.10 3.99 5.49
CA LYS A 64 -16.50 5.31 4.94
C LYS A 64 -15.37 6.33 5.05
N ALA A 65 -14.64 6.35 6.17
CA ALA A 65 -13.50 7.23 6.36
C ALA A 65 -12.35 6.88 5.39
N TYR A 66 -12.07 5.59 5.21
CA TYR A 66 -11.06 5.12 4.27
C TYR A 66 -11.37 5.51 2.82
N VAL A 67 -12.61 5.30 2.35
CA VAL A 67 -13.03 5.66 0.99
C VAL A 67 -12.88 7.16 0.74
N GLN A 68 -13.24 8.00 1.71
CA GLN A 68 -13.08 9.45 1.62
C GLN A 68 -11.60 9.85 1.52
N LEU A 69 -10.74 9.27 2.37
CA LEU A 69 -9.30 9.53 2.37
C LEU A 69 -8.64 9.09 1.05
N ARG A 70 -8.99 7.89 0.55
CA ARG A 70 -8.48 7.37 -0.73
C ARG A 70 -8.80 8.32 -1.88
N ARG A 71 -10.04 8.82 -1.93
CA ARG A 71 -10.50 9.76 -2.95
C ARG A 71 -9.72 11.07 -2.92
N GLU A 72 -9.48 11.59 -1.71
CA GLU A 72 -8.67 12.80 -1.50
C GLU A 72 -7.24 12.60 -1.99
N MET A 73 -6.59 11.51 -1.60
CA MET A 73 -5.21 11.20 -2.00
C MET A 73 -5.04 11.03 -3.51
N LEU A 74 -6.03 10.46 -4.20
CA LEU A 74 -5.99 10.25 -5.66
C LEU A 74 -6.47 11.47 -6.46
N GLY A 75 -6.94 12.53 -5.79
CA GLY A 75 -7.47 13.71 -6.45
C GLY A 75 -8.79 13.47 -7.21
N GLU A 76 -9.52 12.42 -6.85
CA GLU A 76 -10.81 12.00 -7.44
C GLU A 76 -11.95 12.91 -6.94
N SER A 77 -11.77 14.23 -7.04
CA SER A 77 -12.77 15.20 -6.58
C SER A 77 -14.08 15.10 -7.37
N GLU A 78 -15.18 15.40 -6.69
CA GLU A 78 -16.57 15.30 -7.17
C GLU A 78 -16.94 16.37 -8.22
N SER A 79 -16.08 16.62 -9.20
CA SER A 79 -16.28 17.57 -10.31
C SER A 79 -16.20 16.95 -11.69
N GLU A 80 -16.54 15.66 -11.79
CA GLU A 80 -17.06 15.05 -13.02
C GLU A 80 -18.47 14.55 -12.72
N SER A 81 -19.43 15.46 -12.82
CA SER A 81 -20.86 15.15 -12.82
C SER A 81 -21.17 14.15 -13.94
N GLY A 82 -21.34 12.86 -13.60
CA GLY A 82 -22.20 11.96 -14.38
C GLY A 82 -21.64 10.64 -14.92
N SER A 83 -20.82 9.90 -14.16
CA SER A 83 -20.71 8.47 -14.40
C SER A 83 -20.65 7.71 -13.09
N GLU A 84 -21.84 7.30 -12.62
CA GLU A 84 -22.03 6.06 -11.86
C GLU A 84 -21.17 4.97 -12.50
N GLY A 85 -20.30 4.35 -11.71
CA GLY A 85 -19.36 3.32 -12.15
C GLY A 85 -18.60 2.72 -10.99
N ASP A 86 -19.27 2.60 -9.84
CA ASP A 86 -18.93 1.62 -8.81
C ASP A 86 -19.41 0.28 -9.38
N ASP A 87 -18.54 -0.37 -10.16
CA ASP A 87 -18.72 -1.75 -10.64
C ASP A 87 -17.70 -2.63 -9.92
N GLU A 88 -17.88 -2.79 -8.62
CA GLU A 88 -17.28 -3.88 -7.85
C GLU A 88 -18.38 -4.50 -6.97
N SER A 89 -19.51 -4.84 -7.59
CA SER A 89 -20.45 -5.83 -7.03
C SER A 89 -19.93 -7.22 -7.38
N ASP A 90 -18.94 -7.72 -6.63
CA ASP A 90 -18.64 -9.14 -6.57
C ASP A 90 -19.66 -9.84 -5.63
N GLU A 91 -20.93 -9.84 -6.07
CA GLU A 91 -21.99 -10.71 -5.53
C GLU A 91 -22.06 -11.98 -6.39
N GLU A 92 -21.09 -12.89 -6.25
CA GLU A 92 -21.23 -14.28 -6.70
C GLU A 92 -21.99 -15.09 -5.62
N GLU A 93 -23.29 -14.80 -5.45
CA GLU A 93 -24.26 -15.75 -4.89
C GLU A 93 -25.30 -16.13 -5.96
N GLY A 94 -25.02 -17.25 -6.64
CA GLY A 94 -25.92 -17.89 -7.62
C GLY A 94 -26.30 -19.31 -7.21
N GLU A 95 -27.42 -19.37 -6.49
CA GLU A 95 -28.29 -20.47 -6.05
C GLU A 95 -28.16 -21.87 -6.70
N GLU A 96 -28.26 -22.89 -5.85
CA GLU A 96 -28.74 -24.23 -6.22
C GLU A 96 -30.18 -24.17 -6.77
N GLU A 97 -30.48 -24.91 -7.84
CA GLU A 97 -31.79 -25.55 -8.06
C GLU A 97 -31.66 -26.72 -9.05
N GLY A 98 -32.47 -27.76 -8.80
CA GLY A 98 -32.25 -29.11 -9.30
C GLY A 98 -32.83 -29.44 -10.68
N GLY A 99 -32.12 -30.35 -11.36
CA GLY A 99 -32.69 -31.59 -11.90
C GLY A 99 -33.27 -31.58 -13.32
N THR A 100 -32.60 -32.29 -14.22
CA THR A 100 -33.26 -33.23 -15.15
C THR A 100 -32.28 -34.37 -15.47
N GLY A 101 -32.71 -35.61 -15.25
CA GLY A 101 -31.93 -36.80 -15.64
C GLY A 101 -31.88 -36.99 -17.15
N LEU A 102 -30.97 -37.88 -17.59
CA LEU A 102 -31.11 -38.78 -18.74
C LEU A 102 -29.93 -39.76 -18.77
N ALA A 103 -30.26 -40.99 -19.14
CA ALA A 103 -29.54 -42.24 -18.95
C ALA A 103 -28.32 -42.45 -19.86
N GLY A 104 -27.46 -43.40 -19.46
CA GLY A 104 -26.36 -43.98 -20.25
C GLY A 104 -25.46 -44.84 -19.40
#